data_AF-A0A849BXC5-F1
#
_entry.id   AF-A0A849BXC5-F1
#
_cell.length_a   1.000
_cell.length_b   1.000
_cell.length_c   1.000
_cell.angle_alpha   90.00
_cell.angle_beta   90.00
_cell.angle_gamma   90.00
#
_symmetry.space_group_name_H-M   'P 1'
#
loop_
_entity.id
_entity.type
_entity.pdbx_description
1 polymer ?
#
loop_
_entity_poly.entity_id
_entity_poly.type
_entity_poly.pdbx_seq_one_letter_code
_entity_poly.pdbx_strand_id
1 'polypeptide(L)'
;MTHTTTGDVLLEIDGVGMSFTAADGEQLHVLDHIDLTLRDGEIVALLGRSGSGKSTLLRLVAGLIAPTTGQIRYRGTPLRATNPGAAMVFQSFALMPWLTVQDNVELGLAARGVPPVRRRELALDAIDRIGLDGFESAYPKELSGGMRQRVGFARALVLEPDLLLMDEPFSALDVLTAENLRTELVNLWATTDFPTRCVCIVTHNIEEAVQLADRVVVLGANPGHILADVPVTPPRPRDRRAPGFAALVDHLYGLLTGRAGEPGAALPDPGTPVTTPLPDASVGGLAGLVELVHGSGDRVDLPGIAGELNFELDDLLPLVDAAALLGFLTTESGDVLLTEVGARFATADIQDSKRIFATQARKRAPLVRTICSALAGSSDHSARADFVVDLLRRSFSPADAQQQLATAIDWGRYGELYDYDTDSGRIAADPAAGL
;
A
#
# COMPACT_ATOMS: atom_id res chain seq x y z
N MET A 1 18.27 -26.58 -5.82
CA MET A 1 19.51 -25.90 -5.42
C MET A 1 19.10 -24.56 -4.87
N THR A 2 19.31 -24.36 -3.57
CA THR A 2 19.02 -23.12 -2.84
C THR A 2 19.92 -22.01 -3.37
N HIS A 3 19.34 -21.01 -4.05
CA HIS A 3 20.05 -19.76 -4.33
C HIS A 3 20.19 -19.00 -3.01
N THR A 4 21.32 -19.21 -2.34
CA THR A 4 21.77 -18.36 -1.24
C THR A 4 22.14 -17.00 -1.82
N THR A 5 21.56 -15.92 -1.31
CA THR A 5 21.84 -14.54 -1.69
C THR A 5 23.29 -14.18 -1.35
N THR A 6 24.23 -14.45 -2.27
CA THR A 6 25.69 -14.33 -2.09
C THR A 6 26.27 -12.98 -2.52
N GLY A 7 25.46 -11.93 -2.63
CA GLY A 7 25.94 -10.57 -2.89
C GLY A 7 26.58 -9.93 -1.66
N ASP A 8 27.61 -9.11 -1.88
CA ASP A 8 28.22 -8.29 -0.84
C ASP A 8 27.17 -7.38 -0.21
N VAL A 9 27.31 -7.12 1.10
CA VAL A 9 26.38 -6.25 1.81
C VAL A 9 26.61 -4.80 1.38
N LEU A 10 25.59 -4.19 0.78
CA LEU A 10 25.64 -2.80 0.35
C LEU A 10 25.12 -1.86 1.45
N LEU A 11 24.01 -2.23 2.10
CA LEU A 11 23.38 -1.44 3.16
C LEU A 11 22.82 -2.34 4.26
N GLU A 12 23.03 -1.94 5.51
CA GLU A 12 22.54 -2.61 6.72
C GLU A 12 21.71 -1.63 7.53
N ILE A 13 20.55 -2.09 7.98
CA ILE A 13 19.66 -1.41 8.91
C ILE A 13 19.63 -2.29 10.16
N ASP A 14 20.10 -1.76 11.29
CA ASP A 14 20.19 -2.48 12.57
C ASP A 14 19.26 -1.83 13.61
N GLY A 15 18.19 -2.53 13.99
CA GLY A 15 17.25 -2.17 15.04
C GLY A 15 16.70 -0.75 14.91
N VAL A 16 16.44 -0.29 13.67
CA VAL A 16 16.06 1.10 13.41
C VAL A 16 14.63 1.37 13.84
N GLY A 17 14.46 2.42 14.64
CA GLY A 17 13.15 2.97 15.01
C GLY A 17 13.05 4.43 14.56
N MET A 18 11.83 4.85 14.21
CA MET A 18 11.55 6.22 13.79
C MET A 18 10.29 6.75 14.45
N SER A 19 10.42 7.88 15.13
CA SER A 19 9.30 8.62 15.74
C SER A 19 9.34 10.08 15.29
N PHE A 20 8.16 10.65 15.03
CA PHE A 20 8.00 12.08 14.77
C PHE A 20 7.31 12.75 15.94
N THR A 21 7.76 13.94 16.30
CA THR A 21 7.07 14.75 17.32
C THR A 21 6.00 15.58 16.65
N ALA A 22 4.74 15.35 17.02
CA ALA A 22 3.60 16.13 16.55
C ALA A 22 3.59 17.54 17.18
N ALA A 23 2.76 18.44 16.62
CA ALA A 23 2.71 19.84 17.05
C ALA A 23 2.22 20.02 18.51
N ASP A 24 1.47 19.05 19.03
CA ASP A 24 1.01 18.97 20.43
C ASP A 24 2.03 18.32 21.38
N GLY A 25 3.18 17.87 20.86
CA GLY A 25 4.24 17.20 21.62
C GLY A 25 4.09 15.69 21.73
N GLU A 26 3.03 15.09 21.18
CA GLU A 26 2.88 13.62 21.15
C GLU A 26 3.92 12.98 20.21
N GLN A 27 4.43 11.80 20.59
CA GLN A 27 5.37 11.04 19.78
C GLN A 27 4.60 10.06 18.89
N LEU A 28 4.60 10.32 17.59
CA LEU A 28 4.08 9.39 16.58
C LEU A 28 5.16 8.37 16.22
N HIS A 29 5.04 7.16 16.74
CA HIS A 29 5.92 6.04 16.41
C HIS A 29 5.57 5.48 15.03
N VAL A 30 6.45 5.67 14.05
CA VAL A 30 6.23 5.25 12.65
C VAL A 30 6.91 3.94 12.31
N LEU A 31 8.14 3.73 12.79
CA LEU A 31 8.88 2.48 12.60
C LEU A 31 9.38 1.97 13.94
N ASP A 32 9.31 0.67 14.13
CA ASP A 32 9.82 -0.03 15.31
C ASP A 32 10.71 -1.20 14.90
N HIS A 33 11.91 -1.21 15.47
CA HIS A 33 12.91 -2.28 15.36
C HIS A 33 13.05 -2.92 13.96
N ILE A 34 13.42 -2.12 12.97
CA ILE A 34 13.66 -2.61 11.61
C ILE A 34 15.08 -3.15 11.48
N ASP A 35 15.19 -4.44 11.14
CA ASP A 35 16.43 -5.10 10.73
C ASP A 35 16.35 -5.52 9.26
N LEU A 36 17.16 -4.92 8.40
CA LEU A 36 17.14 -5.19 6.95
C LEU A 36 18.53 -5.08 6.35
N THR A 37 18.86 -6.01 5.46
CA THR A 37 20.10 -5.97 4.69
C THR A 37 19.76 -5.90 3.20
N LEU A 38 20.36 -4.94 2.49
CA LEU A 38 20.34 -4.84 1.04
C LEU A 38 21.70 -5.26 0.48
N ARG A 39 21.69 -6.16 -0.49
CA ARG A 39 22.88 -6.78 -1.08
C ARG A 39 23.08 -6.36 -2.52
N ASP A 40 24.32 -6.50 -2.98
CA ASP A 40 24.65 -6.36 -4.39
C ASP A 40 23.92 -7.43 -5.23
N GLY A 41 23.41 -7.03 -6.39
CA GLY A 41 22.75 -7.89 -7.37
C GLY A 41 21.28 -8.21 -7.10
N GLU A 42 20.62 -7.59 -6.10
CA GLU A 42 19.19 -7.82 -5.84
C GLU A 42 18.31 -6.58 -6.08
N ILE A 43 17.08 -6.84 -6.53
CA ILE A 43 15.95 -5.94 -6.41
C ILE A 43 15.12 -6.35 -5.19
N VAL A 44 14.95 -5.45 -4.23
CA VAL A 44 14.13 -5.65 -3.03
C VAL A 44 12.87 -4.81 -3.14
N ALA A 45 11.70 -5.43 -2.98
CA ALA A 45 10.43 -4.70 -2.87
C ALA A 45 10.01 -4.58 -1.40
N LEU A 46 9.74 -3.35 -0.97
CA LEU A 46 9.07 -3.04 0.29
C LEU A 46 7.56 -2.99 0.03
N LEU A 47 6.83 -3.96 0.57
CA LEU A 47 5.39 -4.12 0.39
C LEU A 47 4.67 -3.89 1.72
N GLY A 48 3.50 -3.24 1.70
CA GLY A 48 2.78 -2.94 2.94
C GLY A 48 1.61 -2.00 2.69
N ARG A 49 0.63 -1.97 3.60
CA ARG A 49 -0.52 -1.07 3.52
C ARG A 49 -0.11 0.40 3.57
N SER A 50 -1.00 1.31 3.17
CA SER A 50 -0.79 2.75 3.40
C SER A 50 -0.52 3.00 4.89
N GLY A 51 0.41 3.91 5.20
CA GLY A 51 0.81 4.20 6.58
C GLY A 51 1.77 3.20 7.25
N SER A 52 2.18 2.11 6.59
CA SER A 52 3.12 1.12 7.17
C SER A 52 4.58 1.61 7.33
N GLY A 53 4.87 2.86 6.97
CA GLY A 53 6.22 3.44 7.11
C GLY A 53 7.20 3.17 5.96
N LYS A 54 6.76 2.58 4.83
CA LYS A 54 7.59 2.30 3.64
C LYS A 54 8.41 3.50 3.15
N SER A 55 7.75 4.62 2.83
CA SER A 55 8.43 5.83 2.35
C SER A 55 9.31 6.47 3.43
N THR A 56 8.96 6.31 4.71
CA THR A 56 9.82 6.72 5.84
C THR A 56 11.09 5.89 5.87
N LEU A 57 10.99 4.57 5.74
CA LEU A 57 12.13 3.66 5.68
C LEU A 57 13.05 4.01 4.50
N LEU A 58 12.47 4.26 3.32
CA LEU A 58 13.23 4.63 2.14
C LEU A 58 13.96 5.99 2.30
N ARG A 59 13.34 6.98 2.95
CA ARG A 59 13.99 8.26 3.30
C ARG A 59 15.11 8.12 4.32
N LEU A 60 15.00 7.19 5.27
CA LEU A 60 16.08 6.83 6.21
C LEU A 60 17.26 6.22 5.47
N VAL A 61 17.01 5.27 4.55
CA VAL A 61 18.03 4.62 3.71
C VAL A 61 18.73 5.64 2.79
N ALA A 62 18.00 6.63 2.28
CA ALA A 62 18.56 7.74 1.52
C ALA A 62 19.38 8.73 2.37
N GLY A 63 19.28 8.65 3.70
CA GLY A 63 19.90 9.60 4.64
C GLY A 63 19.27 11.00 4.62
N LEU A 64 18.00 11.10 4.19
CA LEU A 64 17.25 12.36 4.19
C LEU A 64 16.68 12.70 5.57
N ILE A 65 16.44 11.68 6.39
CA ILE A 65 16.06 11.79 7.79
C ILE A 65 16.95 10.86 8.61
N ALA A 66 17.21 11.22 9.87
CA ALA A 66 17.98 10.38 10.79
C ALA A 66 17.04 9.49 11.61
N PRO A 67 17.41 8.24 11.91
CA PRO A 67 16.61 7.37 12.77
C PRO A 67 16.59 7.89 14.22
N THR A 68 15.50 7.62 14.94
CA THR A 68 15.38 7.94 16.36
C THR A 68 16.20 6.96 17.21
N THR A 69 16.20 5.69 16.81
CA THR A 69 16.97 4.60 17.45
C THR A 69 17.58 3.69 16.39
N GLY A 70 18.58 2.90 16.78
CA GLY A 70 19.31 2.04 15.85
C GLY A 70 20.27 2.81 14.94
N GLN A 71 20.75 2.15 13.89
CA GLN A 71 21.68 2.76 12.94
C GLN A 71 21.56 2.14 11.56
N ILE A 72 21.95 2.91 10.54
CA ILE A 72 22.06 2.44 9.16
C ILE A 72 23.53 2.53 8.75
N ARG A 73 24.07 1.49 8.12
CA ARG A 73 25.41 1.51 7.53
C ARG A 73 25.34 1.31 6.03
N TYR A 74 26.10 2.10 5.30
CA TYR A 74 26.32 1.91 3.87
C TYR A 74 27.78 1.50 3.67
N ARG A 75 28.00 0.33 3.05
CA ARG A 75 29.33 -0.30 2.91
C ARG A 75 30.12 -0.36 4.22
N GLY A 76 29.45 -0.77 5.29
CA GLY A 76 30.01 -0.87 6.65
C GLY A 76 30.24 0.46 7.36
N THR A 77 29.98 1.61 6.72
CA THR A 77 30.16 2.94 7.32
C THR A 77 28.82 3.49 7.81
N PRO A 78 28.69 3.93 9.08
CA PRO A 78 27.46 4.53 9.58
C PRO A 78 27.02 5.76 8.77
N LEU A 79 25.76 5.76 8.32
CA LEU A 79 25.14 6.91 7.68
C LEU A 79 24.80 7.97 8.72
N ARG A 80 25.40 9.15 8.58
CA ARG A 80 25.14 10.34 9.42
C ARG A 80 24.48 11.49 8.67
N ALA A 81 24.39 11.36 7.36
CA ALA A 81 23.86 12.35 6.43
C ALA A 81 23.35 11.62 5.17
N THR A 82 23.08 12.36 4.10
CA THR A 82 22.63 11.79 2.83
C THR A 82 23.57 10.70 2.35
N ASN A 83 22.98 9.58 1.94
CA ASN A 83 23.74 8.43 1.45
C ASN A 83 24.41 8.77 0.11
N PRO A 84 25.74 8.81 0.03
CA PRO A 84 26.45 9.25 -1.17
C PRO A 84 26.30 8.28 -2.36
N GLY A 85 25.99 7.01 -2.07
CA GLY A 85 25.80 5.96 -3.08
C GLY A 85 24.34 5.72 -3.47
N ALA A 86 23.39 6.50 -2.94
CA ALA A 86 21.98 6.33 -3.25
C ALA A 86 21.44 7.44 -4.17
N ALA A 87 20.53 7.08 -5.06
CA ALA A 87 19.67 8.04 -5.77
C ALA A 87 18.21 7.65 -5.56
N MET A 88 17.33 8.64 -5.53
CA MET A 88 15.91 8.45 -5.27
C MET A 88 15.05 8.88 -6.46
N VAL A 89 14.10 8.02 -6.82
CA VAL A 89 12.99 8.30 -7.73
C VAL A 89 11.73 8.43 -6.89
N PHE A 90 11.05 9.56 -7.02
CA PHE A 90 9.90 9.90 -6.20
C PHE A 90 8.58 9.51 -6.88
N GLN A 91 7.53 9.34 -6.07
CA GLN A 91 6.15 9.07 -6.52
C GLN A 91 5.60 10.22 -7.37
N SER A 92 5.73 11.45 -6.87
CA SER A 92 5.57 12.63 -7.74
C SER A 92 6.82 12.74 -8.60
N PHE A 93 6.68 13.00 -9.91
CA PHE A 93 7.81 13.12 -10.85
C PHE A 93 8.93 14.03 -10.30
N ALA A 94 8.57 14.99 -9.44
CA ALA A 94 9.46 15.91 -8.73
C ALA A 94 10.44 16.62 -9.67
N LEU A 95 10.04 16.81 -10.92
CA LEU A 95 10.80 17.55 -11.92
C LEU A 95 10.63 19.05 -11.67
N MET A 96 11.69 19.82 -11.91
CA MET A 96 11.64 21.27 -11.87
C MET A 96 10.89 21.76 -13.12
N PRO A 97 9.69 22.37 -12.98
CA PRO A 97 8.82 22.65 -14.11
C PRO A 97 9.33 23.77 -15.02
N TRP A 98 10.28 24.58 -14.54
CA TRP A 98 10.93 25.66 -15.28
C TRP A 98 12.29 25.26 -15.89
N LEU A 99 12.72 24.01 -15.72
CA LEU A 99 13.93 23.46 -16.32
C LEU A 99 13.57 22.54 -17.49
N THR A 100 14.44 22.46 -18.49
CA THR A 100 14.30 21.48 -19.58
C THR A 100 14.56 20.05 -19.08
N VAL A 101 14.30 19.04 -19.90
CA VAL A 101 14.68 17.64 -19.62
C VAL A 101 16.17 17.55 -19.31
N GLN A 102 17.00 18.10 -20.18
CA GLN A 102 18.45 18.17 -20.01
C GLN A 102 18.81 18.78 -18.64
N ASP A 103 18.30 19.98 -18.35
CA ASP A 103 18.60 20.71 -17.11
C ASP A 103 18.15 19.94 -15.85
N ASN A 104 17.02 19.21 -15.93
CA ASN A 104 16.55 18.36 -14.83
C ASN A 104 17.52 17.21 -14.55
N VAL A 105 18.07 16.57 -15.59
CA VAL A 105 19.04 15.48 -15.46
C VAL A 105 20.39 16.00 -14.98
N GLU A 106 20.80 17.18 -15.44
CA GLU A 106 22.05 17.83 -15.04
C GLU A 106 22.08 18.25 -13.56
N LEU A 107 20.93 18.40 -12.89
CA LEU A 107 20.84 19.00 -11.55
C LEU A 107 21.73 18.32 -10.49
N GLY A 108 21.72 16.98 -10.43
CA GLY A 108 22.51 16.24 -9.45
C GLY A 108 24.02 16.33 -9.73
N LEU A 109 24.41 16.30 -11.00
CA LEU A 109 25.80 16.47 -11.41
C LEU A 109 26.30 17.89 -11.11
N ALA A 110 25.45 18.90 -11.30
CA ALA A 110 25.73 20.29 -10.94
C ALA A 110 26.03 20.42 -9.44
N ALA A 111 25.21 19.79 -8.59
CA ALA A 111 25.39 19.78 -7.15
C ALA A 111 26.70 19.08 -6.72
N ARG A 112 27.16 18.08 -7.49
CA ARG A 112 28.47 17.42 -7.33
C ARG A 112 29.64 18.23 -7.91
N GLY A 113 29.40 19.40 -8.50
CA GLY A 113 30.44 20.26 -9.06
C GLY A 113 31.01 19.78 -10.40
N VAL A 114 30.30 18.92 -11.14
CA VAL A 114 30.75 18.44 -12.46
C VAL A 114 30.77 19.59 -13.47
N PRO A 115 31.86 19.80 -14.23
CA PRO A 115 31.96 20.90 -15.18
C PRO A 115 30.85 20.88 -16.24
N PRO A 116 30.35 22.05 -16.70
CA PRO A 116 29.18 22.13 -17.58
C PRO A 116 29.25 21.28 -18.85
N VAL A 117 30.40 21.25 -19.53
CA VAL A 117 30.58 20.45 -20.76
C VAL A 117 30.40 18.97 -20.47
N ARG A 118 31.10 18.45 -19.46
CA ARG A 118 31.03 17.04 -19.09
C ARG A 118 29.65 16.66 -18.56
N ARG A 119 29.04 17.56 -17.80
CA ARG A 119 27.70 17.39 -17.27
C ARG A 119 26.67 17.23 -18.38
N ARG A 120 26.78 18.03 -19.44
CA ARG A 120 25.91 17.97 -20.62
C ARG A 120 26.03 16.63 -21.34
N GLU A 121 27.25 16.16 -21.57
CA GLU A 121 27.52 14.86 -22.19
C GLU A 121 26.89 13.71 -21.38
N LEU A 122 27.15 13.66 -20.07
CA LEU A 122 26.59 12.63 -19.20
C LEU A 122 25.06 12.63 -19.16
N ALA A 123 24.45 13.81 -19.14
CA ALA A 123 23.00 13.94 -19.15
C ALA A 123 22.39 13.47 -20.48
N LEU A 124 23.03 13.80 -21.62
CA LEU A 124 22.60 13.31 -22.94
C LEU A 124 22.66 11.78 -23.00
N ASP A 125 23.80 11.20 -22.60
CA ASP A 125 23.96 9.74 -22.56
C ASP A 125 22.90 9.07 -21.67
N ALA A 126 22.54 9.69 -20.55
CA ALA A 126 21.50 9.18 -19.66
C ALA A 126 20.08 9.30 -20.24
N ILE A 127 19.80 10.38 -20.99
CA ILE A 127 18.51 10.60 -21.67
C ILE A 127 18.33 9.60 -22.82
N ASP A 128 19.40 9.32 -23.56
CA ASP A 128 19.38 8.34 -24.66
C ASP A 128 19.12 6.92 -24.13
N ARG A 129 19.74 6.54 -23.00
CA ARG A 129 19.54 5.22 -22.37
C ARG A 129 18.09 4.94 -21.96
N ILE A 130 17.33 5.98 -21.67
CA ILE A 130 15.90 5.90 -21.29
C ILE A 130 14.97 6.20 -22.48
N GLY A 131 15.52 6.32 -23.69
CA GLY A 131 14.76 6.45 -24.94
C GLY A 131 13.95 7.74 -25.02
N LEU A 132 14.56 8.87 -24.63
CA LEU A 132 14.00 10.22 -24.82
C LEU A 132 14.89 11.11 -25.70
N ASP A 133 15.61 10.50 -26.65
CA ASP A 133 16.36 11.23 -27.68
C ASP A 133 15.43 12.21 -28.43
N GLY A 134 15.90 13.43 -28.63
CA GLY A 134 15.14 14.53 -29.26
C GLY A 134 14.21 15.31 -28.33
N PHE A 135 14.07 14.94 -27.05
CA PHE A 135 13.26 15.66 -26.05
C PHE A 135 14.09 16.44 -25.03
N GLU A 136 15.39 16.58 -25.22
CA GLU A 136 16.34 17.17 -24.26
C GLU A 136 15.99 18.62 -23.93
N SER A 137 15.46 19.35 -24.91
CA SER A 137 15.06 20.76 -24.79
C SER A 137 13.62 20.97 -24.34
N ALA A 138 12.81 19.91 -24.24
CA ALA A 138 11.42 20.01 -23.82
C ALA A 138 11.31 20.34 -22.32
N TYR A 139 10.24 21.02 -21.94
CA TYR A 139 9.87 21.25 -20.55
C TYR A 139 8.94 20.14 -20.04
N PRO A 140 8.90 19.84 -18.72
CA PRO A 140 8.06 18.78 -18.16
C PRO A 140 6.58 18.84 -18.53
N LYS A 141 6.03 20.03 -18.76
CA LYS A 141 4.64 20.24 -19.18
C LYS A 141 4.34 19.77 -20.61
N GLU A 142 5.37 19.58 -21.43
CA GLU A 142 5.28 19.14 -22.84
C GLU A 142 5.39 17.62 -22.96
N LEU A 143 5.61 16.92 -21.84
CA LEU A 143 5.84 15.48 -21.77
C LEU A 143 4.61 14.74 -21.26
N SER A 144 4.42 13.49 -21.69
CA SER A 144 3.43 12.58 -21.09
C SER A 144 3.85 12.14 -19.68
N GLY A 145 2.96 11.49 -18.92
CA GLY A 145 3.29 10.95 -17.59
C GLY A 145 4.47 9.98 -17.62
N GLY A 146 4.45 9.00 -18.53
CA GLY A 146 5.55 8.05 -18.70
C GLY A 146 6.86 8.73 -19.08
N MET A 147 6.82 9.73 -19.97
CA MET A 147 8.02 10.49 -20.33
C MET A 147 8.58 11.26 -19.13
N ARG A 148 7.74 11.90 -18.31
CA ARG A 148 8.20 12.56 -17.07
C ARG A 148 8.84 11.57 -16.10
N GLN A 149 8.30 10.36 -15.98
CA GLN A 149 8.89 9.32 -15.14
C GLN A 149 10.27 8.89 -15.66
N ARG A 150 10.41 8.72 -16.98
CA ARG A 150 11.70 8.42 -17.62
C ARG A 150 12.76 9.50 -17.37
N VAL A 151 12.38 10.78 -17.38
CA VAL A 151 13.27 11.87 -16.97
C VAL A 151 13.68 11.72 -15.50
N GLY A 152 12.75 11.31 -14.63
CA GLY A 152 13.05 10.97 -13.24
C GLY A 152 14.10 9.86 -13.11
N PHE A 153 13.98 8.80 -13.91
CA PHE A 153 14.99 7.73 -14.00
C PHE A 153 16.34 8.24 -14.51
N ALA A 154 16.34 9.02 -15.60
CA ALA A 154 17.57 9.63 -16.15
C ALA A 154 18.33 10.42 -15.08
N ARG A 155 17.60 11.28 -14.34
CA ARG A 155 18.15 12.11 -13.26
C ARG A 155 18.75 11.29 -12.11
N ALA A 156 18.18 10.13 -11.81
CA ALA A 156 18.73 9.24 -10.79
C ALA A 156 19.95 8.47 -11.31
N LEU A 157 19.87 7.91 -12.51
CA LEU A 157 20.87 7.02 -13.10
C LEU A 157 22.13 7.74 -13.56
N VAL A 158 22.03 9.01 -13.96
CA VAL A 158 23.19 9.82 -14.37
C VAL A 158 24.23 10.00 -13.26
N LEU A 159 23.83 9.79 -12.01
CA LEU A 159 24.72 9.85 -10.84
C LEU A 159 25.49 8.54 -10.58
N GLU A 160 25.21 7.50 -11.37
CA GLU A 160 25.73 6.15 -11.21
C GLU A 160 25.61 5.63 -9.76
N PRO A 161 24.38 5.60 -9.20
CA PRO A 161 24.17 5.22 -7.80
C PRO A 161 24.37 3.72 -7.62
N ASP A 162 25.04 3.31 -6.54
CA ASP A 162 25.06 1.89 -6.15
C ASP A 162 23.67 1.40 -5.75
N LEU A 163 22.87 2.26 -5.11
CA LEU A 163 21.53 1.94 -4.62
C LEU A 163 20.49 2.87 -5.28
N LEU A 164 19.60 2.30 -6.10
CA LEU A 164 18.46 3.02 -6.64
C LEU A 164 17.24 2.81 -5.76
N LEU A 165 16.77 3.89 -5.14
CA LEU A 165 15.59 3.90 -4.29
C LEU A 165 14.40 4.41 -5.10
N MET A 166 13.29 3.69 -5.11
CA MET A 166 12.10 4.11 -5.84
C MET A 166 10.88 4.09 -4.93
N ASP A 167 10.24 5.25 -4.76
CA ASP A 167 9.04 5.41 -3.92
C ASP A 167 7.81 5.45 -4.83
N GLU A 168 7.13 4.32 -4.99
CA GLU A 168 5.98 4.13 -5.88
C GLU A 168 6.15 4.71 -7.30
N PRO A 169 7.20 4.30 -8.04
CA PRO A 169 7.58 4.94 -9.30
C PRO A 169 6.56 4.75 -10.43
N PHE A 170 5.55 3.89 -10.27
CA PHE A 170 4.58 3.58 -11.31
C PHE A 170 3.14 3.95 -10.95
N SER A 171 2.85 4.42 -9.73
CA SER A 171 1.48 4.61 -9.26
C SER A 171 0.75 5.79 -9.93
N ALA A 172 1.47 6.80 -10.42
CA ALA A 172 0.90 7.96 -11.10
C ALA A 172 0.69 7.77 -12.62
N LEU A 173 0.79 6.54 -13.12
CA LEU A 173 0.77 6.21 -14.55
C LEU A 173 -0.43 5.32 -14.88
N ASP A 174 -0.95 5.45 -16.11
CA ASP A 174 -1.94 4.50 -16.62
C ASP A 174 -1.34 3.09 -16.73
N VAL A 175 -2.21 2.08 -16.69
CA VAL A 175 -1.84 0.66 -16.62
C VAL A 175 -0.85 0.23 -17.72
N LEU A 176 -1.08 0.66 -18.97
CA LEU A 176 -0.23 0.27 -20.10
C LEU A 176 1.14 0.97 -20.03
N THR A 177 1.16 2.24 -19.70
CA THR A 177 2.42 3.00 -19.51
C THR A 177 3.23 2.43 -18.35
N ALA A 178 2.59 2.09 -17.24
CA ALA A 178 3.24 1.44 -16.09
C ALA A 178 3.83 0.07 -16.47
N GLU A 179 3.09 -0.76 -17.22
CA GLU A 179 3.59 -2.06 -17.70
C GLU A 179 4.84 -1.93 -18.56
N ASN A 180 4.81 -1.01 -19.52
CA ASN A 180 5.94 -0.77 -20.42
C ASN A 180 7.17 -0.29 -19.63
N LEU A 181 7.00 0.65 -18.70
CA LEU A 181 8.11 1.16 -17.89
C LEU A 181 8.69 0.10 -16.94
N ARG A 182 7.87 -0.79 -16.38
CA ARG A 182 8.35 -1.93 -15.59
C ARG A 182 9.19 -2.88 -16.42
N THR A 183 8.71 -3.21 -17.61
CA THR A 183 9.43 -4.07 -18.56
C THR A 183 10.77 -3.45 -18.96
N GLU A 184 10.78 -2.14 -19.23
CA GLU A 184 12.00 -1.39 -19.53
C GLU A 184 12.99 -1.39 -18.35
N LEU A 185 12.53 -1.18 -17.12
CA LEU A 185 13.37 -1.25 -15.93
C LEU A 185 14.02 -2.63 -15.78
N VAL A 186 13.25 -3.71 -15.98
CA VAL A 186 13.78 -5.09 -15.94
C VAL A 186 14.81 -5.32 -17.04
N ASN A 187 14.55 -4.82 -18.24
CA ASN A 187 15.49 -4.93 -19.35
C ASN A 187 16.79 -4.16 -19.08
N LEU A 188 16.70 -2.93 -18.57
CA LEU A 188 17.85 -2.12 -18.17
C LEU A 188 18.66 -2.83 -17.07
N TRP A 189 17.99 -3.34 -16.04
CA TRP A 189 18.62 -4.11 -14.97
C TRP A 189 19.35 -5.36 -15.48
N ALA A 190 18.82 -6.02 -16.51
CA ALA A 190 19.43 -7.20 -17.10
C ALA A 190 20.69 -6.89 -17.94
N THR A 191 20.97 -5.62 -18.25
CA THR A 191 22.19 -5.23 -18.97
C THR A 191 23.41 -5.24 -18.05
N THR A 192 24.56 -5.67 -18.56
CA THR A 192 25.82 -5.70 -17.80
C THR A 192 26.35 -4.32 -17.44
N ASP A 193 25.93 -3.29 -18.19
CA ASP A 193 26.40 -1.92 -18.04
C ASP A 193 25.46 -1.08 -17.17
N PHE A 194 24.47 -1.70 -16.51
CA PHE A 194 23.60 -1.01 -15.58
C PHE A 194 24.43 -0.50 -14.38
N PRO A 195 24.46 0.81 -14.12
CA PRO A 195 25.40 1.39 -13.16
C PRO A 195 25.04 1.06 -11.70
N THR A 196 23.85 0.52 -11.45
CA THR A 196 23.31 0.30 -10.12
C THR A 196 23.46 -1.15 -9.68
N ARG A 197 23.89 -1.32 -8.44
CA ARG A 197 24.15 -2.62 -7.79
C ARG A 197 22.95 -3.19 -7.07
N CYS A 198 22.07 -2.36 -6.54
CA CYS A 198 20.86 -2.78 -5.83
C CYS A 198 19.71 -1.82 -6.11
N VAL A 199 18.50 -2.35 -6.25
CA VAL A 199 17.27 -1.55 -6.37
C VAL A 199 16.40 -1.84 -5.15
N CYS A 200 15.95 -0.80 -4.46
CA CYS A 200 14.92 -0.91 -3.43
C CYS A 200 13.68 -0.15 -3.89
N ILE A 201 12.60 -0.87 -4.16
CA ILE A 201 11.34 -0.32 -4.63
C ILE A 201 10.28 -0.40 -3.54
N VAL A 202 9.56 0.69 -3.31
CA VAL A 202 8.33 0.72 -2.51
C VAL A 202 7.16 0.61 -3.46
N THR A 203 6.27 -0.35 -3.20
CA THR A 203 5.01 -0.49 -3.91
C THR A 203 3.92 -0.98 -2.97
N HIS A 204 2.67 -0.65 -3.28
CA HIS A 204 1.49 -1.27 -2.67
C HIS A 204 0.91 -2.39 -3.56
N ASN A 205 1.41 -2.56 -4.79
CA ASN A 205 0.95 -3.58 -5.73
C ASN A 205 1.75 -4.89 -5.55
N ILE A 206 1.04 -5.96 -5.20
CA ILE A 206 1.64 -7.28 -4.95
C ILE A 206 2.21 -7.90 -6.24
N GLU A 207 1.47 -7.83 -7.34
CA GLU A 207 1.92 -8.37 -8.62
C GLU A 207 3.17 -7.66 -9.13
N GLU A 208 3.25 -6.33 -8.93
CA GLU A 208 4.44 -5.55 -9.23
C GLU A 208 5.64 -6.04 -8.42
N ALA A 209 5.49 -6.21 -7.12
CA ALA A 209 6.55 -6.71 -6.24
C ALA A 209 7.05 -8.09 -6.71
N VAL A 210 6.13 -9.02 -7.04
CA VAL A 210 6.48 -10.36 -7.54
C VAL A 210 7.12 -10.29 -8.94
N GLN A 211 6.66 -9.39 -9.81
CA GLN A 211 7.20 -9.25 -11.17
C GLN A 211 8.64 -8.72 -11.14
N LEU A 212 8.95 -7.75 -10.28
CA LEU A 212 10.22 -7.01 -10.29
C LEU A 212 11.27 -7.56 -9.32
N ALA A 213 10.89 -7.92 -8.10
CA ALA A 213 11.85 -8.11 -7.01
C ALA A 213 12.43 -9.53 -6.96
N ASP A 214 13.65 -9.69 -6.48
CA ASP A 214 14.22 -10.97 -6.08
C ASP A 214 13.75 -11.37 -4.67
N ARG A 215 13.31 -10.39 -3.88
CA ARG A 215 12.82 -10.58 -2.52
C ARG A 215 11.81 -9.49 -2.14
N VAL A 216 10.75 -9.87 -1.44
CA VAL A 216 9.69 -8.97 -0.97
C VAL A 216 9.71 -8.91 0.55
N VAL A 217 9.96 -7.72 1.09
CA VAL A 217 9.92 -7.41 2.51
C VAL A 217 8.55 -6.83 2.82
N VAL A 218 7.75 -7.56 3.60
CA VAL A 218 6.40 -7.16 3.98
C VAL A 218 6.45 -6.36 5.28
N LEU A 219 5.95 -5.13 5.27
CA LEU A 219 5.84 -4.25 6.42
C LEU A 219 4.42 -4.25 6.99
N GLY A 220 4.32 -4.52 8.29
CA GLY A 220 3.13 -4.27 9.10
C GLY A 220 2.93 -2.78 9.38
N ALA A 221 1.80 -2.41 9.98
CA ALA A 221 1.49 -1.02 10.34
C ALA A 221 1.26 -0.86 11.86
N ASN A 222 1.42 0.37 12.34
CA ASN A 222 1.08 0.82 13.70
C ASN A 222 1.77 0.06 14.86
N PRO A 223 3.10 0.19 15.05
CA PRO A 223 4.10 0.85 14.20
C PRO A 223 4.60 -0.07 13.07
N GLY A 224 5.27 0.52 12.08
CA GLY A 224 5.87 -0.23 10.97
C GLY A 224 6.97 -1.17 11.44
N HIS A 225 6.84 -2.46 11.13
CA HIS A 225 7.79 -3.53 11.46
C HIS A 225 7.82 -4.57 10.33
N ILE A 226 8.89 -5.36 10.22
CA ILE A 226 8.99 -6.41 9.21
C ILE A 226 8.15 -7.62 9.66
N LEU A 227 7.10 -7.94 8.89
CA LEU A 227 6.27 -9.13 9.08
C LEU A 227 6.91 -10.37 8.47
N ALA A 228 7.47 -10.22 7.27
CA ALA A 228 8.05 -11.31 6.52
C ALA A 228 9.07 -10.80 5.51
N ASP A 229 10.02 -11.67 5.18
CA ASP A 229 11.01 -11.45 4.15
C ASP A 229 11.01 -12.65 3.19
N VAL A 230 10.35 -12.47 2.04
CA VAL A 230 9.92 -13.57 1.16
C VAL A 230 10.77 -13.60 -0.12
N PRO A 231 11.54 -14.66 -0.39
CA PRO A 231 12.31 -14.78 -1.63
C PRO A 231 11.40 -15.06 -2.84
N VAL A 232 11.62 -14.33 -3.94
CA VAL A 232 10.92 -14.53 -5.21
C VAL A 232 11.80 -15.39 -6.12
N THR A 233 11.59 -16.70 -6.02
CA THR A 233 12.45 -17.71 -6.65
C THR A 233 12.42 -17.75 -8.19
N PRO A 234 11.29 -17.48 -8.89
CA PRO A 234 11.28 -17.51 -10.35
C PRO A 234 12.26 -16.50 -10.97
N PRO A 235 12.99 -16.85 -12.05
CA PRO A 235 13.91 -15.94 -12.73
C PRO A 235 13.16 -14.84 -13.51
N ARG A 236 13.83 -13.71 -13.73
CA ARG A 236 13.33 -12.60 -14.56
C ARG A 236 13.68 -12.82 -16.05
N PRO A 237 12.85 -12.38 -17.01
CA PRO A 237 11.51 -11.80 -16.83
C PRO A 237 10.48 -12.86 -16.41
N ARG A 238 9.53 -12.47 -15.54
CA ARG A 238 8.55 -13.40 -14.97
C ARG A 238 7.24 -13.36 -15.76
N ASP A 239 6.76 -14.54 -16.12
CA ASP A 239 5.44 -14.70 -16.73
C ASP A 239 4.36 -14.75 -15.64
N ARG A 240 3.41 -13.82 -15.69
CA ARG A 240 2.25 -13.76 -14.77
C ARG A 240 1.37 -15.00 -14.85
N ARG A 241 1.37 -15.69 -16.00
CA ARG A 241 0.60 -16.91 -16.23
C ARG A 241 1.31 -18.16 -15.72
N ALA A 242 2.54 -18.04 -15.21
CA ALA A 242 3.26 -19.17 -14.65
C ALA A 242 2.58 -19.65 -13.35
N PRO A 243 2.42 -20.97 -13.14
CA PRO A 243 1.73 -21.50 -11.95
C PRO A 243 2.30 -21.03 -10.60
N GLY A 244 3.61 -20.75 -10.54
CA GLY A 244 4.27 -20.27 -9.32
C GLY A 244 4.06 -18.78 -9.01
N PHE A 245 3.59 -17.99 -9.99
CA PHE A 245 3.36 -16.56 -9.82
C PHE A 245 2.15 -16.30 -8.92
N ALA A 246 1.00 -16.91 -9.24
CA ALA A 246 -0.23 -16.78 -8.47
C ALA A 246 -0.06 -17.21 -7.00
N ALA A 247 0.64 -18.32 -6.76
CA ALA A 247 0.90 -18.80 -5.40
C ALA A 247 1.74 -17.81 -4.55
N LEU A 248 2.68 -17.09 -5.17
CA LEU A 248 3.47 -16.06 -4.48
C LEU A 248 2.62 -14.82 -4.18
N VAL A 249 1.77 -14.41 -5.12
CA VAL A 249 0.82 -13.31 -4.93
C VAL A 249 -0.14 -13.63 -3.78
N ASP A 250 -0.74 -14.82 -3.78
CA ASP A 250 -1.66 -15.29 -2.74
C ASP A 250 -0.97 -15.34 -1.35
N HIS A 251 0.27 -15.83 -1.31
CA HIS A 251 1.06 -15.85 -0.08
C HIS A 251 1.31 -14.45 0.49
N LEU A 252 1.75 -13.50 -0.34
CA LEU A 252 1.99 -12.12 0.06
C LEU A 252 0.70 -11.39 0.45
N TYR A 253 -0.41 -11.68 -0.25
CA TYR A 253 -1.73 -11.17 0.11
C TYR A 253 -2.18 -11.67 1.49
N GLY A 254 -2.00 -12.95 1.78
CA GLY A 254 -2.28 -13.53 3.10
C GLY A 254 -1.48 -12.85 4.22
N LEU A 255 -0.20 -12.54 3.99
CA LEU A 255 0.64 -11.81 4.93
C LEU A 255 0.14 -10.37 5.17
N LEU A 256 -0.30 -9.66 4.12
CA LEU A 256 -0.82 -8.28 4.23
C LEU A 256 -2.21 -8.19 4.88
N THR A 257 -3.00 -9.25 4.78
CA THR A 257 -4.37 -9.32 5.31
C THR A 257 -4.44 -10.02 6.66
N GLY A 258 -3.33 -10.55 7.18
CA GLY A 258 -3.33 -11.37 8.40
C GLY A 258 -4.03 -12.71 8.22
N ARG A 259 -4.32 -13.11 6.97
CA ARG A 259 -4.93 -14.38 6.59
C ARG A 259 -3.85 -15.33 6.06
N ALA A 260 -2.86 -15.61 6.88
CA ALA A 260 -1.91 -16.68 6.58
C ALA A 260 -2.58 -18.04 6.88
N GLY A 261 -3.26 -18.59 5.88
CA GLY A 261 -3.50 -20.03 5.71
C GLY A 261 -4.39 -20.73 6.75
N GLU A 262 -5.70 -20.77 6.49
CA GLU A 262 -6.52 -21.96 6.73
C GLU A 262 -7.61 -22.08 5.66
N PRO A 263 -7.56 -23.09 4.78
CA PRO A 263 -8.73 -23.56 4.06
C PRO A 263 -9.58 -24.36 5.05
N GLY A 264 -10.65 -23.76 5.56
CA GLY A 264 -11.67 -24.48 6.32
C GLY A 264 -12.19 -23.74 7.55
N ALA A 265 -13.38 -23.19 7.43
CA ALA A 265 -14.39 -23.02 8.47
C ALA A 265 -13.92 -23.11 9.95
N ALA A 266 -13.61 -21.96 10.54
CA ALA A 266 -13.90 -21.66 11.95
C ALA A 266 -14.18 -20.16 12.09
N LEU A 267 -15.10 -19.79 12.98
CA LEU A 267 -15.38 -18.38 13.30
C LEU A 267 -14.09 -17.70 13.78
N PRO A 268 -13.67 -16.55 13.22
CA PRO A 268 -12.49 -15.86 13.71
C PRO A 268 -12.73 -15.39 15.15
N ASP A 269 -11.66 -15.36 15.94
CA ASP A 269 -11.59 -14.59 17.19
C ASP A 269 -12.27 -13.23 16.97
N PRO A 270 -13.26 -12.83 17.79
CA PRO A 270 -14.14 -11.71 17.47
C PRO A 270 -13.43 -10.39 17.15
N GLY A 271 -12.15 -10.24 17.45
CA GLY A 271 -11.35 -9.06 17.13
C GLY A 271 -11.77 -7.85 17.94
N THR A 272 -10.87 -6.89 18.09
CA THR A 272 -11.17 -5.57 18.65
C THR A 272 -11.33 -4.56 17.52
N PRO A 273 -11.99 -3.41 17.75
CA PRO A 273 -12.07 -2.33 16.75
C PRO A 273 -10.69 -1.87 16.25
N VAL A 274 -9.64 -2.08 17.04
CA VAL A 274 -8.25 -1.72 16.70
C VAL A 274 -7.59 -2.75 15.80
N THR A 275 -7.79 -4.04 16.08
CA THR A 275 -7.17 -5.13 15.30
C THR A 275 -7.92 -5.45 14.01
N THR A 276 -9.14 -4.96 13.87
CA THR A 276 -9.99 -5.18 12.69
C THR A 276 -10.80 -3.90 12.41
N PRO A 277 -10.17 -2.89 11.78
CA PRO A 277 -10.84 -1.65 11.41
C PRO A 277 -11.96 -1.91 10.38
N LEU A 278 -12.97 -1.04 10.39
CA LEU A 278 -13.98 -1.01 9.35
C LEU A 278 -13.37 -0.48 8.05
N PRO A 279 -13.51 -1.19 6.92
CA PRO A 279 -13.12 -0.67 5.61
C PRO A 279 -13.97 0.56 5.25
N ASP A 280 -13.38 1.50 4.52
CA ASP A 280 -14.07 2.72 4.08
C ASP A 280 -15.08 2.42 2.96
N ALA A 281 -16.24 1.89 3.33
CA ALA A 281 -17.27 1.44 2.42
C ALA A 281 -18.65 1.86 2.91
N SER A 282 -19.41 2.51 2.04
CA SER A 282 -20.84 2.74 2.28
C SER A 282 -21.63 1.43 2.11
N VAL A 283 -22.75 1.31 2.82
CA VAL A 283 -23.60 0.12 2.66
C VAL A 283 -24.14 -0.01 1.24
N GLY A 284 -24.46 1.11 0.59
CA GLY A 284 -24.95 1.12 -0.80
C GLY A 284 -23.90 0.60 -1.80
N GLY A 285 -22.65 1.04 -1.66
CA GLY A 285 -21.56 0.54 -2.52
C GLY A 285 -21.31 -0.95 -2.32
N LEU A 286 -21.30 -1.40 -1.06
CA LEU A 286 -21.14 -2.81 -0.72
C LEU A 286 -22.30 -3.65 -1.28
N ALA A 287 -23.54 -3.19 -1.15
CA ALA A 287 -24.70 -3.91 -1.65
C ALA A 287 -24.66 -4.02 -3.17
N GLY A 288 -24.33 -2.93 -3.87
CA GLY A 288 -24.15 -2.95 -5.33
C GLY A 288 -23.07 -3.94 -5.78
N LEU A 289 -21.94 -4.03 -5.08
CA LEU A 289 -20.91 -5.02 -5.38
C LEU A 289 -21.42 -6.46 -5.21
N VAL A 290 -22.11 -6.75 -4.11
CA VAL A 290 -22.66 -8.08 -3.82
C VAL A 290 -23.72 -8.47 -4.87
N GLU A 291 -24.56 -7.54 -5.31
CA GLU A 291 -25.53 -7.73 -6.40
C GLU A 291 -24.84 -8.00 -7.75
N LEU A 292 -23.76 -7.27 -8.07
CA LEU A 292 -22.98 -7.47 -9.29
C LEU A 292 -22.34 -8.87 -9.33
N VAL A 293 -21.74 -9.31 -8.22
CA VAL A 293 -21.15 -10.66 -8.12
C VAL A 293 -22.23 -11.73 -8.28
N HIS A 294 -23.41 -11.54 -7.70
CA HIS A 294 -24.54 -12.47 -7.85
C HIS A 294 -25.01 -12.54 -9.31
N GLY A 295 -25.19 -11.38 -9.97
CA GLY A 295 -25.63 -11.29 -11.37
C GLY A 295 -24.69 -11.97 -12.36
N SER A 296 -23.41 -12.11 -12.01
CA SER A 296 -22.36 -12.72 -12.82
C SER A 296 -22.09 -14.19 -12.49
N GLY A 297 -22.96 -14.85 -11.71
CA GLY A 297 -22.88 -16.29 -11.44
C GLY A 297 -22.10 -16.66 -10.17
N ASP A 298 -22.16 -15.81 -9.14
CA ASP A 298 -21.61 -16.02 -7.79
C ASP A 298 -20.08 -16.14 -7.68
N ARG A 299 -19.36 -15.99 -8.79
CA ARG A 299 -17.90 -15.94 -8.86
C ARG A 299 -17.46 -14.99 -9.95
N VAL A 300 -16.62 -14.02 -9.61
CA VAL A 300 -16.11 -13.06 -10.59
C VAL A 300 -14.66 -12.71 -10.37
N ASP A 301 -13.94 -12.53 -11.48
CA ASP A 301 -12.61 -11.92 -11.53
C ASP A 301 -12.73 -10.42 -11.26
N LEU A 302 -12.20 -9.97 -10.12
CA LEU A 302 -12.36 -8.60 -9.64
C LEU A 302 -11.70 -7.56 -10.57
N PRO A 303 -10.47 -7.78 -11.10
CA PRO A 303 -9.91 -7.00 -12.20
C PRO A 303 -10.83 -6.88 -13.42
N GLY A 304 -11.53 -7.95 -13.78
CA GLY A 304 -12.52 -7.96 -14.86
C GLY A 304 -13.66 -6.98 -14.61
N ILE A 305 -14.28 -7.02 -13.43
CA ILE A 305 -15.34 -6.08 -13.04
C ILE A 305 -14.84 -4.63 -13.01
N ALA A 306 -13.66 -4.39 -12.43
CA ALA A 306 -13.08 -3.05 -12.37
C ALA A 306 -12.94 -2.45 -13.79
N GLY A 307 -12.43 -3.26 -14.73
CA GLY A 307 -12.31 -2.88 -16.13
C GLY A 307 -13.65 -2.62 -16.81
N GLU A 308 -14.67 -3.44 -16.57
CA GLU A 308 -16.02 -3.24 -17.14
C GLU A 308 -16.69 -1.97 -16.61
N LEU A 309 -16.49 -1.65 -15.33
CA LEU A 309 -17.07 -0.47 -14.69
C LEU A 309 -16.26 0.82 -14.95
N ASN A 310 -15.08 0.72 -15.59
CA ASN A 310 -14.09 1.81 -15.72
C ASN A 310 -13.67 2.42 -14.37
N PHE A 311 -13.48 1.57 -13.36
CA PHE A 311 -12.92 1.94 -12.05
C PHE A 311 -11.52 1.35 -11.88
N GLU A 312 -10.73 1.92 -10.98
CA GLU A 312 -9.49 1.29 -10.55
C GLU A 312 -9.79 0.13 -9.59
N LEU A 313 -8.91 -0.86 -9.53
CA LEU A 313 -9.09 -2.00 -8.63
C LEU A 313 -9.17 -1.53 -7.16
N ASP A 314 -8.36 -0.53 -6.80
CA ASP A 314 -8.28 0.04 -5.46
C ASP A 314 -9.57 0.74 -5.03
N ASP A 315 -10.38 1.25 -5.98
CA ASP A 315 -11.68 1.84 -5.67
C ASP A 315 -12.69 0.77 -5.20
N LEU A 316 -12.52 -0.48 -5.62
CA LEU A 316 -13.40 -1.60 -5.27
C LEU A 316 -12.92 -2.35 -4.01
N LEU A 317 -11.63 -2.27 -3.66
CA LEU A 317 -11.07 -3.00 -2.53
C LEU A 317 -11.76 -2.72 -1.19
N PRO A 318 -12.09 -1.46 -0.81
CA PRO A 318 -12.83 -1.20 0.42
C PRO A 318 -14.19 -1.89 0.46
N LEU A 319 -14.89 -1.98 -0.68
CA LEU A 319 -16.18 -2.65 -0.80
C LEU A 319 -16.02 -4.17 -0.65
N VAL A 320 -14.99 -4.75 -1.27
CA VAL A 320 -14.65 -6.18 -1.16
C VAL A 320 -14.26 -6.54 0.26
N ASP A 321 -13.40 -5.75 0.89
CA ASP A 321 -12.97 -5.93 2.28
C ASP A 321 -14.17 -5.87 3.23
N ALA A 322 -15.08 -4.91 3.02
CA ALA A 322 -16.29 -4.77 3.85
C ALA A 322 -17.24 -5.97 3.65
N ALA A 323 -17.46 -6.39 2.41
CA ALA A 323 -18.30 -7.54 2.11
C ALA A 323 -17.70 -8.86 2.63
N ALA A 324 -16.38 -9.01 2.58
CA ALA A 324 -15.68 -10.14 3.16
C ALA A 324 -15.69 -10.11 4.70
N LEU A 325 -15.53 -8.93 5.31
CA LEU A 325 -15.65 -8.73 6.76
C LEU A 325 -17.04 -9.15 7.25
N LEU A 326 -18.09 -8.73 6.53
CA LEU A 326 -19.48 -9.11 6.83
C LEU A 326 -19.83 -10.55 6.41
N GLY A 327 -18.90 -11.25 5.76
CA GLY A 327 -19.08 -12.64 5.35
C GLY A 327 -20.10 -12.81 4.24
N PHE A 328 -20.30 -11.79 3.40
CA PHE A 328 -21.06 -11.89 2.17
C PHE A 328 -20.22 -12.46 1.02
N LEU A 329 -18.92 -12.16 1.02
CA LEU A 329 -17.98 -12.61 0.01
C LEU A 329 -16.80 -13.36 0.64
N THR A 330 -16.16 -14.20 -0.16
CA THR A 330 -14.83 -14.78 0.11
C THR A 330 -13.93 -14.50 -1.08
N THR A 331 -12.63 -14.33 -0.82
CA THR A 331 -11.63 -14.12 -1.86
C THR A 331 -10.80 -15.38 -2.04
N GLU A 332 -10.73 -15.90 -3.26
CA GLU A 332 -9.89 -17.05 -3.63
C GLU A 332 -9.08 -16.70 -4.89
N SER A 333 -7.76 -16.61 -4.78
CA SER A 333 -6.84 -16.42 -5.91
C SER A 333 -7.22 -15.29 -6.89
N GLY A 334 -7.63 -14.12 -6.36
CA GLY A 334 -8.04 -12.95 -7.15
C GLY A 334 -9.52 -12.91 -7.53
N ASP A 335 -10.22 -14.04 -7.42
CA ASP A 335 -11.66 -14.11 -7.62
C ASP A 335 -12.40 -13.77 -6.33
N VAL A 336 -13.55 -13.13 -6.51
CA VAL A 336 -14.52 -12.85 -5.47
C VAL A 336 -15.68 -13.84 -5.62
N LEU A 337 -15.91 -14.63 -4.58
CA LEU A 337 -16.96 -15.63 -4.52
C LEU A 337 -18.05 -15.22 -3.54
N LEU A 338 -19.31 -15.38 -3.95
CA LEU A 338 -20.47 -15.13 -3.12
C LEU A 338 -20.65 -16.28 -2.12
N THR A 339 -20.81 -15.94 -0.84
CA THR A 339 -21.22 -16.91 0.16
C THR A 339 -22.74 -17.15 0.10
N GLU A 340 -23.23 -18.20 0.76
CA GLU A 340 -24.68 -18.43 0.91
C GLU A 340 -25.39 -17.23 1.57
N VAL A 341 -24.73 -16.57 2.53
CA VAL A 341 -25.28 -15.37 3.18
C VAL A 341 -25.29 -14.18 2.23
N GLY A 342 -24.24 -14.01 1.40
CA GLY A 342 -24.17 -12.98 0.37
C GLY A 342 -25.25 -13.15 -0.71
N ALA A 343 -25.47 -14.38 -1.18
CA ALA A 343 -26.52 -14.71 -2.14
C ALA A 343 -27.92 -14.39 -1.60
N ARG A 344 -28.17 -14.73 -0.33
CA ARG A 344 -29.42 -14.36 0.35
C ARG A 344 -29.55 -12.86 0.53
N PHE A 345 -28.47 -12.15 0.81
CA PHE A 345 -28.48 -10.69 0.93
C PHE A 345 -28.80 -10.01 -0.41
N ALA A 346 -28.19 -10.48 -1.51
CA ALA A 346 -28.41 -9.96 -2.87
C ALA A 346 -29.84 -10.14 -3.39
N THR A 347 -30.51 -11.22 -2.98
CA THR A 347 -31.87 -11.57 -3.45
C THR A 347 -32.98 -11.21 -2.47
N ALA A 348 -32.62 -10.70 -1.28
CA ALA A 348 -33.58 -10.33 -0.25
C ALA A 348 -34.38 -9.07 -0.62
N ASP A 349 -35.59 -8.96 -0.09
CA ASP A 349 -36.29 -7.68 -0.06
C ASP A 349 -35.57 -6.71 0.89
N ILE A 350 -35.99 -5.43 0.86
CA ILE A 350 -35.34 -4.36 1.63
C ILE A 350 -35.28 -4.70 3.13
N GLN A 351 -36.36 -5.28 3.70
CA GLN A 351 -36.43 -5.55 5.13
C GLN A 351 -35.56 -6.73 5.53
N ASP A 352 -35.58 -7.79 4.71
CA ASP A 352 -34.74 -8.95 4.92
C ASP A 352 -33.25 -8.65 4.71
N SER A 353 -32.90 -7.81 3.74
CA SER A 353 -31.54 -7.35 3.48
C SER A 353 -30.98 -6.58 4.69
N LYS A 354 -31.74 -5.62 5.23
CA LYS A 354 -31.38 -4.90 6.47
C LYS A 354 -31.16 -5.85 7.65
N ARG A 355 -32.07 -6.82 7.84
CA ARG A 355 -31.96 -7.81 8.94
C ARG A 355 -30.74 -8.71 8.79
N ILE A 356 -30.43 -9.16 7.58
CA ILE A 356 -29.23 -9.95 7.29
C ILE A 356 -27.98 -9.11 7.58
N PHE A 357 -27.94 -7.87 7.10
CA PHE A 357 -26.84 -6.95 7.34
C PHE A 357 -26.63 -6.68 8.83
N ALA A 358 -27.69 -6.33 9.57
CA ALA A 358 -27.66 -6.09 11.00
C ALA A 358 -27.05 -7.29 11.76
N THR A 359 -27.47 -8.51 11.39
CA THR A 359 -26.96 -9.74 11.98
C THR A 359 -25.47 -9.93 11.70
N GLN A 360 -25.02 -9.73 10.46
CA GLN A 360 -23.60 -9.86 10.11
C GLN A 360 -22.75 -8.76 10.76
N ALA A 361 -23.20 -7.50 10.73
CA ALA A 361 -22.48 -6.37 11.30
C ALA A 361 -22.30 -6.53 12.81
N ARG A 362 -23.37 -6.88 13.55
CA ARG A 362 -23.29 -7.13 15.01
C ARG A 362 -22.38 -8.31 15.35
N LYS A 363 -22.33 -9.33 14.49
CA LYS A 363 -21.51 -10.53 14.74
C LYS A 363 -20.03 -10.31 14.37
N ARG A 364 -19.78 -9.71 13.20
CA ARG A 364 -18.46 -9.74 12.54
C ARG A 364 -17.73 -8.40 12.53
N ALA A 365 -18.42 -7.27 12.70
CA ALA A 365 -17.80 -5.95 12.72
C ALA A 365 -17.54 -5.50 14.18
N PRO A 366 -16.29 -5.47 14.67
CA PRO A 366 -16.03 -5.28 16.10
C PRO A 366 -16.45 -3.91 16.65
N LEU A 367 -16.32 -2.85 15.85
CA LEU A 367 -16.73 -1.52 16.25
C LEU A 367 -18.26 -1.42 16.41
N VAL A 368 -19.02 -1.93 15.43
CA VAL A 368 -20.49 -2.02 15.50
C VAL A 368 -20.92 -2.83 16.72
N ARG A 369 -20.29 -3.99 16.96
CA ARG A 369 -20.56 -4.82 18.14
C ARG A 369 -20.25 -4.11 19.46
N THR A 370 -19.18 -3.33 19.50
CA THR A 370 -18.77 -2.55 20.67
C THR A 370 -19.79 -1.44 20.97
N ILE A 371 -20.25 -0.73 19.94
CA ILE A 371 -21.31 0.28 20.07
C ILE A 371 -22.59 -0.36 20.57
N CYS A 372 -23.06 -1.44 19.93
CA CYS A 372 -24.24 -2.20 20.38
C CYS A 372 -24.14 -2.64 21.85
N SER A 373 -22.97 -3.11 22.28
CA SER A 373 -22.74 -3.54 23.67
C SER A 373 -22.76 -2.35 24.65
N ALA A 374 -22.21 -1.20 24.24
CA ALA A 374 -22.23 0.03 25.05
C ALA A 374 -23.65 0.58 25.21
N LEU A 375 -24.48 0.51 24.16
CA LEU A 375 -25.89 0.93 24.20
C LEU A 375 -26.74 -0.03 25.03
N ALA A 376 -26.53 -1.34 24.93
CA ALA A 376 -27.23 -2.33 25.76
C ALA A 376 -26.89 -2.17 27.26
N GLY A 377 -25.65 -1.75 27.57
CA GLY A 377 -25.18 -1.54 28.94
C GLY A 377 -25.56 -0.19 29.56
N SER A 378 -26.11 0.76 28.80
CA SER A 378 -26.49 2.08 29.31
C SER A 378 -27.98 2.15 29.70
N SER A 379 -28.29 2.92 30.74
CA SER A 379 -29.65 3.00 31.29
C SER A 379 -30.66 3.68 30.38
N ASP A 380 -30.20 4.50 29.44
CA ASP A 380 -31.02 5.23 28.46
C ASP A 380 -30.84 4.69 27.04
N HIS A 381 -30.17 3.54 26.89
CA HIS A 381 -29.81 2.92 25.60
C HIS A 381 -29.11 3.89 24.62
N SER A 382 -28.36 4.83 25.16
CA SER A 382 -27.59 5.79 24.36
C SER A 382 -26.16 5.95 24.86
N ALA A 383 -25.29 6.43 23.97
CA ALA A 383 -23.88 6.69 24.25
C ALA A 383 -23.45 7.99 23.55
N ARG A 384 -22.46 8.69 24.11
CA ARG A 384 -21.84 9.83 23.43
C ARG A 384 -20.89 9.33 22.35
N ALA A 385 -20.95 9.91 21.16
CA ALA A 385 -20.03 9.58 20.07
C ALA A 385 -18.56 9.84 20.45
N ASP A 386 -18.30 10.94 21.17
CA ASP A 386 -16.95 11.29 21.64
C ASP A 386 -16.29 10.19 22.47
N PHE A 387 -17.07 9.43 23.25
CA PHE A 387 -16.55 8.30 24.02
C PHE A 387 -15.98 7.20 23.11
N VAL A 388 -16.67 6.92 21.98
CA VAL A 388 -16.22 5.95 20.98
C VAL A 388 -14.99 6.47 20.24
N VAL A 389 -14.99 7.76 19.86
CA VAL A 389 -13.84 8.41 19.22
C VAL A 389 -12.61 8.37 20.13
N ASP A 390 -12.75 8.67 21.41
CA ASP A 390 -11.65 8.66 22.37
C ASP A 390 -11.10 7.23 22.61
N LEU A 391 -11.95 6.20 22.50
CA LEU A 391 -11.49 4.82 22.53
C LEU A 391 -10.66 4.47 21.29
N LEU A 392 -11.08 4.93 20.11
CA LEU A 392 -10.38 4.69 18.84
C LEU A 392 -9.07 5.48 18.74
N ARG A 393 -9.02 6.72 19.25
CA ARG A 393 -7.83 7.58 19.24
C ARG A 393 -6.61 6.98 19.94
N ARG A 394 -6.78 5.93 20.75
CA ARG A 394 -5.66 5.18 21.34
C ARG A 394 -4.81 4.46 20.29
N SER A 395 -5.32 4.25 19.08
CA SER A 395 -4.65 3.47 18.04
C SER A 395 -4.92 3.97 16.61
N PHE A 396 -5.78 4.96 16.43
CA PHE A 396 -6.09 5.61 15.16
C PHE A 396 -5.76 7.11 15.21
N SER A 397 -5.40 7.70 14.07
CA SER A 397 -5.30 9.15 13.95
C SER A 397 -6.67 9.82 14.22
N PRO A 398 -6.72 11.13 14.55
CA PRO A 398 -7.99 11.81 14.74
C PRO A 398 -8.91 11.73 13.53
N ALA A 399 -8.36 11.81 12.31
CA ALA A 399 -9.13 11.69 11.07
C ALA A 399 -9.66 10.26 10.87
N ASP A 400 -8.80 9.25 11.09
CA ASP A 400 -9.20 7.85 10.92
C ASP A 400 -10.22 7.42 11.99
N ALA A 401 -10.07 7.86 13.24
CA ALA A 401 -11.04 7.61 14.30
C ALA A 401 -12.43 8.18 13.97
N GLN A 402 -12.46 9.39 13.39
CA GLN A 402 -13.69 10.00 12.89
C GLN A 402 -14.28 9.21 11.73
N GLN A 403 -13.46 8.78 10.77
CA GLN A 403 -13.90 7.97 9.63
C GLN A 403 -14.45 6.61 10.07
N GLN A 404 -13.76 5.91 10.96
CA GLN A 404 -14.21 4.65 11.56
C GLN A 404 -15.57 4.79 12.23
N LEU A 405 -15.77 5.86 13.00
CA LEU A 405 -17.06 6.16 13.60
C LEU A 405 -18.13 6.45 12.54
N ALA A 406 -17.82 7.24 11.50
CA ALA A 406 -18.76 7.55 10.44
C ALA A 406 -19.23 6.30 9.70
N THR A 407 -18.33 5.39 9.35
CA THR A 407 -18.67 4.09 8.75
C THR A 407 -19.51 3.24 9.69
N ALA A 408 -19.16 3.19 10.99
CA ALA A 408 -19.95 2.45 11.98
C ALA A 408 -21.37 3.02 12.14
N ILE A 409 -21.53 4.34 12.06
CA ILE A 409 -22.83 5.01 12.08
C ILE A 409 -23.63 4.65 10.83
N ASP A 410 -23.03 4.76 9.64
CA ASP A 410 -23.70 4.41 8.37
C ASP A 410 -24.23 2.95 8.40
N TRP A 411 -23.36 2.02 8.79
CA TRP A 411 -23.70 0.60 8.87
C TRP A 411 -24.76 0.30 9.93
N GLY A 412 -24.67 0.96 11.09
CA GLY A 412 -25.64 0.83 12.17
C GLY A 412 -27.02 1.35 11.82
N ARG A 413 -27.09 2.49 11.11
CA ARG A 413 -28.35 3.10 10.65
C ARG A 413 -29.01 2.26 9.57
N TYR A 414 -28.24 1.75 8.61
CA TYR A 414 -28.78 0.87 7.58
C TYR A 414 -29.39 -0.41 8.19
N GLY A 415 -28.66 -1.04 9.11
CA GLY A 415 -29.11 -2.24 9.80
C GLY A 415 -30.16 -2.01 10.90
N GLU A 416 -30.64 -0.77 11.08
CA GLU A 416 -31.59 -0.41 12.15
C GLU A 416 -31.11 -0.90 13.52
N LEU A 417 -29.80 -0.79 13.79
CA LEU A 417 -29.18 -1.15 15.06
C LEU A 417 -29.17 0.05 16.03
N TYR A 418 -28.86 1.23 15.49
CA TYR A 418 -28.82 2.48 16.23
C TYR A 418 -28.88 3.67 15.26
N ASP A 419 -29.31 4.82 15.79
CA ASP A 419 -29.32 6.09 15.08
C ASP A 419 -28.30 7.06 15.68
N TYR A 420 -27.96 8.12 14.92
CA TYR A 420 -27.02 9.15 15.33
C TYR A 420 -27.65 10.54 15.21
N ASP A 421 -27.65 11.26 16.33
CA ASP A 421 -28.08 12.66 16.40
C ASP A 421 -26.87 13.58 16.27
N THR A 422 -26.82 14.32 15.16
CA THR A 422 -25.74 15.27 14.85
C THR A 422 -25.71 16.48 15.77
N ASP A 423 -26.86 16.89 16.31
CA ASP A 423 -26.97 18.09 17.16
C ASP A 423 -26.52 17.79 18.59
N SER A 424 -26.86 16.60 19.09
CA SER A 424 -26.47 16.17 20.45
C SER A 424 -25.19 15.33 20.51
N GLY A 425 -24.67 14.87 19.36
CA GLY A 425 -23.50 14.00 19.29
C GLY A 425 -23.72 12.65 19.96
N ARG A 426 -24.96 12.14 19.96
CA ARG A 426 -25.34 10.90 20.63
C ARG A 426 -25.70 9.80 19.65
N ILE A 427 -25.31 8.59 20.00
CA ILE A 427 -25.75 7.35 19.36
C ILE A 427 -26.81 6.74 20.25
N ALA A 428 -27.98 6.39 19.71
CA ALA A 428 -29.09 5.80 20.46
C ALA A 428 -29.53 4.49 19.80
N ALA A 429 -29.79 3.45 20.60
CA ALA A 429 -30.27 2.18 20.09
C ALA A 429 -31.60 2.35 19.36
N ASP A 430 -31.75 1.66 18.22
CA ASP A 430 -33.04 1.59 17.54
C ASP A 430 -33.98 0.64 18.33
N PRO A 431 -35.25 1.01 18.57
CA PRO A 431 -36.21 0.12 19.24
C PRO A 431 -36.37 -1.25 18.58
N ALA A 432 -36.13 -1.37 17.27
CA ALA A 432 -36.21 -2.62 16.53
C ALA A 432 -34.95 -3.50 16.66
N ALA A 433 -33.85 -2.97 17.20
CA ALA A 433 -32.54 -3.64 17.22
C ALA A 433 -32.45 -4.84 18.18
N GLY A 434 -33.39 -4.96 19.13
CA GLY A 434 -33.39 -6.03 20.14
C GLY A 434 -32.07 -6.09 20.93
N LEU A 435 -31.56 -4.92 21.33
CA LEU A 435 -30.29 -4.73 22.05
C LEU A 435 -30.44 -4.88 23.56
#